data_AF-A0AAE0QMF8-F1
#
_entry.id   AF-A0AAE0QMF8-F1
#
_cell.length_a   1.000
_cell.length_b   1.000
_cell.length_c   1.000
_cell.angle_alpha   90.00
_cell.angle_beta   90.00
_cell.angle_gamma   90.00
#
_symmetry.space_group_name_H-M   'P 1'
#
loop_
_entity.id
_entity.type
_entity.pdbx_description
1 polymer ?
#
loop_
_entity_poly.entity_id
_entity_poly.type
_entity_poly.pdbx_seq_one_letter_code
_entity_poly.pdbx_strand_id
1 'polypeptide(L)' 'MAHKQIYYSDKYNDDLYEYRHVVLPRELAKQVPKSHLMSEDEWRRLGVQQSLGWVHYMIHEPEPHILLFRRPLPKQQ' A
#
# COMPACT_ATOMS: atom_id res chain seq x y z
N MET A 1 -25.19 -1.27 5.00
CA MET A 1 -23.98 -0.58 5.50
C MET A 1 -22.82 -1.04 4.64
N ALA A 2 -22.32 -0.21 3.73
CA ALA A 2 -21.22 -0.59 2.85
C ALA A 2 -20.03 -0.99 3.73
N HIS A 3 -19.57 -2.23 3.61
CA HIS A 3 -18.46 -2.73 4.40
C HIS A 3 -17.27 -1.77 4.24
N LYS A 4 -16.74 -1.32 5.37
CA LYS A 4 -15.53 -0.51 5.54
C LYS A 4 -14.29 -1.30 5.08
N GLN A 5 -14.29 -1.75 3.84
CA GLN A 5 -13.32 -2.71 3.34
C GLN A 5 -12.21 -1.94 2.63
N ILE A 6 -10.98 -2.25 3.03
CA ILE A 6 -9.78 -1.81 2.32
C ILE A 6 -9.83 -2.40 0.91
N TYR A 7 -9.68 -1.55 -0.09
CA TYR A 7 -9.64 -1.98 -1.49
C TYR A 7 -8.19 -2.19 -1.93
N TYR A 8 -7.95 -3.25 -2.71
CA TYR A 8 -6.65 -3.60 -3.25
C TYR A 8 -6.75 -3.60 -4.76
N SER A 9 -5.90 -2.84 -5.43
CA SER A 9 -5.87 -2.83 -6.89
C SER A 9 -5.39 -4.16 -7.47
N ASP A 10 -5.63 -4.36 -8.75
CA ASP A 10 -4.85 -5.32 -9.53
C ASP A 10 -3.36 -4.97 -9.49
N LYS A 11 -2.53 -5.99 -9.68
CA LYS A 11 -1.08 -5.84 -9.72
C LYS A 11 -0.66 -5.42 -11.12
N TYR A 12 0.35 -4.56 -11.19
CA TYR A 12 0.96 -4.12 -12.44
C TYR A 12 2.47 -4.06 -12.26
N ASN A 13 3.23 -4.29 -13.32
CA ASN A 13 4.68 -4.49 -13.24
C ASN A 13 5.42 -3.58 -14.21
N ASP A 14 6.64 -3.19 -13.85
CA ASP A 14 7.66 -2.77 -14.80
C ASP A 14 8.74 -3.87 -14.91
N ASP A 15 9.90 -3.55 -15.46
CA ASP A 15 11.01 -4.52 -15.63
C ASP A 15 11.65 -4.98 -14.30
N LEU A 16 11.45 -4.25 -13.20
CA LEU A 16 12.16 -4.44 -11.93
C LEU A 16 11.23 -4.76 -10.74
N TYR A 17 10.01 -4.25 -10.75
CA TYR A 17 9.08 -4.28 -9.62
C TYR A 17 7.66 -4.67 -10.03
N GLU A 18 6.98 -5.35 -9.11
CA GLU A 18 5.52 -5.49 -9.07
C GLU A 18 4.94 -4.40 -8.15
N TYR A 19 3.88 -3.76 -8.59
CA TYR A 19 3.20 -2.66 -7.94
C TYR A 19 1.74 -2.98 -7.65
N ARG A 20 1.20 -2.29 -6.64
CA ARG A 20 -0.21 -2.28 -6.26
C ARG A 20 -0.48 -1.01 -5.46
N HIS A 21 -1.67 -0.46 -5.60
CA HIS A 21 -2.16 0.54 -4.67
C HIS A 21 -3.27 -0.04 -3.78
N VAL A 22 -3.33 0.47 -2.56
CA VAL A 22 -4.34 0.10 -1.57
C VAL A 22 -5.12 1.36 -1.19
N VAL A 23 -6.44 1.29 -1.27
CA VAL A 23 -7.31 2.42 -0.94
C VAL A 23 -7.94 2.17 0.42
N LEU A 24 -7.62 3.05 1.36
CA LEU A 24 -8.12 3.01 2.72
C LEU A 24 -9.50 3.67 2.82
N PRO A 25 -10.41 3.12 3.65
CA PRO A 25 -11.58 3.86 4.11
C PRO A 25 -11.19 5.18 4.77
N ARG A 26 -12.05 6.20 4.64
CA ARG A 26 -11.82 7.56 5.14
C ARG A 26 -11.39 7.62 6.62
N GLU A 27 -11.87 6.72 7.46
CA GLU A 27 -11.53 6.67 8.88
C GLU A 27 -10.10 6.16 9.15
N LEU A 28 -9.59 5.26 8.30
CA LEU A 28 -8.21 4.76 8.41
C LEU A 28 -7.21 5.72 7.77
N ALA A 29 -7.62 6.42 6.70
CA ALA A 29 -6.76 7.41 6.03
C ALA A 29 -6.25 8.52 6.98
N LYS A 30 -7.01 8.86 8.03
CA LYS A 30 -6.61 9.84 9.05
C LYS A 30 -5.39 9.40 9.87
N GLN A 31 -5.10 8.10 9.92
CA GLN A 31 -4.00 7.52 10.68
C GLN A 31 -2.72 7.36 9.83
N VAL A 32 -2.77 7.66 8.54
CA VAL A 32 -1.60 7.59 7.65
C VAL A 32 -0.64 8.73 7.99
N PRO A 33 0.64 8.43 8.30
CA PRO A 33 1.64 9.46 8.58
C PRO A 33 1.94 10.27 7.32
N LYS A 34 2.06 11.59 7.47
CA LYS A 34 2.48 12.51 6.40
C LYS A 34 3.98 12.78 6.40
N SER A 35 4.68 12.44 7.47
CA SER A 35 6.09 12.77 7.67
C SER A 35 7.06 11.71 7.13
N HIS A 36 6.60 10.48 6.91
CA HIS A 36 7.46 9.37 6.53
C HIS A 36 6.66 8.24 5.85
N LEU A 37 7.38 7.39 5.12
CA LEU A 37 6.83 6.15 4.57
C LEU A 37 6.68 5.10 5.67
N MET A 38 5.50 4.48 5.73
CA MET A 38 5.21 3.40 6.68
C MET A 38 6.08 2.15 6.47
N SER A 39 6.63 1.64 7.56
CA SER A 39 7.20 0.30 7.68
C SER A 39 6.14 -0.81 7.55
N GLU A 40 6.59 -2.06 7.36
CA GLU A 40 5.72 -3.23 7.30
C GLU A 40 4.77 -3.32 8.50
N ASP A 41 5.29 -3.14 9.70
CA ASP A 41 4.49 -3.20 10.92
C ASP A 41 3.44 -2.08 11.00
N GLU A 42 3.75 -0.88 10.51
CA GLU A 42 2.84 0.26 10.55
C GLU A 42 1.63 0.07 9.64
N TRP A 43 1.84 -0.29 8.37
CA TRP A 43 0.70 -0.49 7.48
C TRP A 43 -0.08 -1.78 7.83
N ARG A 44 0.57 -2.81 8.39
CA ARG A 44 -0.14 -3.99 8.93
C ARG A 44 -1.02 -3.62 10.12
N ARG A 45 -0.58 -2.73 11.02
CA ARG A 45 -1.40 -2.21 12.13
C ARG A 45 -2.63 -1.42 11.66
N LEU A 46 -2.57 -0.78 10.49
CA LEU A 46 -3.75 -0.16 9.85
C LEU A 46 -4.75 -1.18 9.29
N GLY A 47 -4.43 -2.47 9.31
CA GLY A 47 -5.28 -3.54 8.78
C GLY A 47 -5.02 -3.85 7.30
N VAL A 48 -4.00 -3.25 6.68
CA VAL A 48 -3.58 -3.62 5.33
C VAL A 48 -2.94 -5.01 5.36
N GLN A 49 -3.45 -5.94 4.55
CA GLN A 49 -3.01 -7.32 4.50
C GLN A 49 -2.47 -7.65 3.11
N GLN A 50 -1.18 -7.97 3.05
CA GLN A 50 -0.48 -8.34 1.82
C GLN A 50 0.53 -9.45 2.13
N SER A 51 0.97 -10.16 1.09
CA SER A 51 2.09 -11.10 1.17
C SER A 51 3.39 -10.41 1.63
N LEU A 52 4.43 -11.18 1.93
CA LEU A 52 5.73 -10.62 2.31
C LEU A 52 6.38 -9.81 1.15
N GLY A 53 7.18 -8.81 1.51
CA GLY A 53 8.10 -8.10 0.60
C GLY A 53 7.55 -6.83 -0.03
N TRP A 54 6.30 -6.45 0.28
CA TRP A 54 5.72 -5.18 -0.16
C TRP A 54 6.27 -4.00 0.65
N VAL A 55 6.72 -2.97 -0.06
CA VAL A 55 7.29 -1.74 0.51
C VAL A 55 6.41 -0.56 0.12
N HIS A 56 5.96 0.22 1.10
CA HIS A 56 5.32 1.51 0.86
C HIS A 56 6.39 2.49 0.39
N TYR A 57 6.37 2.86 -0.89
CA TYR A 57 7.52 3.51 -1.54
C TYR A 57 7.31 4.99 -1.87
N MET A 58 6.07 5.47 -1.83
CA MET A 58 5.73 6.84 -2.16
C MET A 58 4.45 7.28 -1.44
N ILE A 59 4.43 8.52 -0.96
CA ILE A 59 3.24 9.18 -0.43
C ILE A 59 2.60 9.99 -1.56
N HIS A 60 1.32 9.75 -1.82
CA HIS A 60 0.55 10.60 -2.72
C HIS A 60 -0.21 11.67 -1.92
N GLU A 61 0.39 12.85 -1.76
CA GLU A 61 -0.17 13.93 -0.92
C GLU A 61 -1.59 14.37 -1.27
N PRO A 62 -1.99 14.48 -2.56
CA PRO A 62 -3.36 14.83 -2.92
C PRO A 62 -4.40 13.79 -2.48
N GLU A 63 -4.03 12.51 -2.45
CA GLU A 63 -4.94 11.42 -2.07
C GLU A 63 -4.30 10.53 -0.97
N PRO A 64 -4.24 11.01 0.28
CA PRO A 64 -3.53 10.32 1.37
C PRO A 64 -4.17 8.98 1.80
N HIS A 65 -5.36 8.69 1.27
CA HIS A 65 -6.06 7.43 1.45
C HIS A 65 -5.58 6.35 0.48
N ILE A 66 -4.73 6.69 -0.50
CA ILE A 66 -4.10 5.76 -1.44
C ILE A 66 -2.68 5.48 -0.97
N LEU A 67 -2.41 4.23 -0.62
CA LEU A 67 -1.08 3.75 -0.28
C LEU A 67 -0.45 3.06 -1.48
N LEU A 68 0.78 3.44 -1.84
CA LEU A 68 1.50 2.94 -3.00
C LEU A 68 2.55 1.91 -2.58
N PHE A 69 2.38 0.67 -3.02
CA PHE A 69 3.28 -0.43 -2.70
C PHE A 69 4.04 -0.92 -3.92
N ARG A 70 5.30 -1.34 -3.71
CA ARG A 70 6.10 -2.07 -4.69
C ARG A 70 6.83 -3.23 -4.04
N ARG A 71 7.15 -4.28 -4.79
CA ARG A 71 8.08 -5.34 -4.40
C ARG A 71 8.95 -5.76 -5.58
N PRO A 72 10.22 -6.16 -5.38
CA PRO A 72 11.06 -6.62 -6.48
C PRO A 72 10.45 -7.84 -7.19
N LEU A 73 10.58 -7.89 -8.51
CA LEU A 73 10.26 -9.11 -9.26
C LEU A 73 11.28 -10.21 -8.91
N PRO A 74 10.88 -11.50 -8.94
CA PRO A 74 11.83 -12.59 -8.87
C PRO A 74 12.85 -12.43 -10.00
N LYS A 75 14.15 -12.50 -9.69
CA LYS A 75 15.16 -12.61 -10.74
C LYS A 75 14.85 -13.86 -11.55
N GLN A 76 14.64 -13.71 -12.85
CA GLN A 76 14.67 -14.86 -13.74
C GLN A 76 16.07 -15.48 -13.61
N GLN A 77 16.12 -16.72 -13.13
CA GLN A 77 17.35 -17.52 -13.09
C GLN A 77 17.75 -17.91 -14.51
#